data_AF-A0A2X4UFK9-F1
#
_entry.id   AF-A0A2X4UFK9-F1
#
_cell.length_a   1.000
_cell.length_b   1.000
_cell.length_c   1.000
_cell.angle_alpha   90.00
_cell.angle_beta   90.00
_cell.angle_gamma   90.00
#
_symmetry.space_group_name_H-M   'P 1'
#
loop_
_entity.id
_entity.type
_entity.pdbx_description
1 polymer ?
#
loop_
_entity_poly.entity_id
_entity_poly.type
_entity_poly.pdbx_seq_one_letter_code
_entity_poly.pdbx_strand_id
1 'polypeptide(L)'
;MTFSGNESTALPGLLALNGASQASGIAIGMETPQGDPLPINQQGKAQALVSGANILTAHAYVQGEPDALKHKTIERGPFSAVATFSLEYE
;
A
#
# COMPACT_ATOMS: atom_id res chain seq x y z
N MET A 1 -2.68 4.02 -14.03
CA MET A 1 -1.60 3.42 -13.22
C MET A 1 -2.22 2.60 -12.12
N THR A 2 -1.57 1.50 -11.74
CA THR A 2 -2.09 0.57 -10.74
C THR A 2 -0.95 0.12 -9.86
N PHE A 3 -1.17 0.11 -8.54
CA PHE A 3 -0.34 -0.65 -7.63
C PHE A 3 -1.03 -1.98 -7.34
N SER A 4 -0.33 -3.10 -7.47
CA SER A 4 -0.85 -4.43 -7.18
C SER A 4 0.03 -5.17 -6.18
N GLY A 5 -0.55 -6.11 -5.45
CA GLY A 5 0.17 -6.86 -4.43
C GLY A 5 -0.74 -7.72 -3.57
N ASN A 6 -0.16 -8.33 -2.54
CA ASN A 6 -0.91 -9.12 -1.57
C ASN A 6 -1.75 -8.17 -0.69
N GLU A 7 -3.07 -8.33 -0.70
CA GLU A 7 -3.99 -7.45 0.00
C GLU A 7 -4.25 -7.90 1.43
N SER A 8 -4.28 -6.93 2.34
CA SER A 8 -4.67 -7.18 3.73
C SER A 8 -6.15 -7.51 3.80
N THR A 9 -6.46 -8.66 4.39
CA THR A 9 -7.84 -9.07 4.67
C THR A 9 -8.47 -8.25 5.78
N ALA A 10 -7.66 -7.75 6.72
CA ALA A 10 -8.10 -6.91 7.84
C ALA A 10 -8.27 -5.43 7.44
N LEU A 11 -7.53 -4.97 6.42
CA LEU A 11 -7.55 -3.60 5.91
C LEU A 11 -7.61 -3.61 4.37
N PRO A 12 -8.79 -3.82 3.76
CA PRO A 12 -8.95 -3.82 2.31
C PRO A 12 -8.39 -2.55 1.66
N GLY A 13 -7.70 -2.72 0.53
CA GLY A 13 -6.98 -1.66 -0.19
C GLY A 13 -5.54 -1.43 0.30
N LEU A 14 -5.10 -2.05 1.41
CA LEU A 14 -3.72 -1.95 1.90
C LEU A 14 -2.94 -3.26 1.63
N LEU A 15 -1.61 -3.16 1.61
CA LEU A 15 -0.71 -4.31 1.43
C LEU A 15 -0.56 -5.09 2.73
N ALA A 16 -0.74 -6.41 2.63
CA ALA A 16 -0.33 -7.36 3.65
C ALA A 16 1.19 -7.47 3.72
N LEU A 17 1.70 -7.82 4.91
CA LEU A 17 3.11 -8.17 5.07
C LEU A 17 3.43 -9.48 4.35
N ASN A 18 4.67 -9.61 3.90
CA ASN A 18 5.18 -10.86 3.34
C ASN A 18 5.23 -11.95 4.41
N GLY A 19 5.03 -13.22 4.04
CA GLY A 19 4.98 -14.35 4.98
C GLY A 19 6.27 -14.63 5.77
N ALA A 20 7.41 -14.03 5.37
CA ALA A 20 8.66 -14.09 6.14
C ALA A 20 8.76 -13.00 7.23
N SER A 21 7.75 -12.13 7.36
CA SER A 21 7.71 -11.06 8.35
C SER A 21 7.45 -11.62 9.75
N GLN A 22 8.10 -11.02 10.74
CA GLN A 22 7.91 -11.35 12.15
C GLN A 22 6.94 -10.39 12.86
N ALA A 23 6.72 -9.20 12.30
CA ALA A 23 5.66 -8.32 12.78
C ALA A 23 4.29 -8.82 12.34
N SER A 24 3.27 -8.55 13.14
CA SER A 24 1.87 -8.87 12.83
C SER A 24 0.93 -7.78 13.36
N GLY A 25 -0.30 -7.75 12.84
CA GLY A 25 -1.31 -6.76 13.23
C GLY A 25 -1.12 -5.39 12.56
N ILE A 26 -0.39 -5.31 11.44
CA ILE A 26 -0.18 -4.09 10.64
C ILE A 26 -0.32 -4.38 9.14
N ALA A 27 -0.65 -3.35 8.37
CA ALA A 27 -0.63 -3.33 6.92
C ALA A 27 0.07 -2.06 6.40
N ILE A 28 0.45 -2.06 5.12
CA ILE A 28 1.11 -0.91 4.47
C ILE A 28 0.14 -0.24 3.51
N GLY A 29 -0.17 1.02 3.76
CA GLY A 29 -0.97 1.85 2.87
C GLY A 29 -0.11 2.70 1.94
N MET A 30 -0.71 3.15 0.84
CA MET A 30 -0.11 4.08 -0.10
C MET A 30 -1.07 5.23 -0.37
N GLU A 31 -0.50 6.40 -0.59
CA GLU A 31 -1.26 7.62 -0.87
C GLU A 31 -0.48 8.56 -1.80
N THR A 32 -1.20 9.49 -2.42
CA THR A 32 -0.58 10.60 -3.14
C THR A 32 0.02 11.59 -2.14
N PRO A 33 0.88 12.53 -2.58
CA PRO A 33 1.36 13.60 -1.73
C PRO A 33 0.26 14.51 -1.16
N GLN A 34 -0.95 14.48 -1.76
CA GLN A 34 -2.13 15.20 -1.29
C GLN A 34 -2.91 14.42 -0.22
N GLY A 35 -2.50 13.19 0.11
CA GLY A 35 -3.20 12.31 1.04
C GLY A 35 -4.36 11.54 0.41
N ASP A 36 -4.50 11.54 -0.93
CA ASP A 36 -5.50 10.71 -1.58
C ASP A 36 -5.06 9.24 -1.52
N PRO A 37 -5.91 8.31 -1.08
CA PRO A 37 -5.54 6.90 -1.00
C PRO A 37 -5.26 6.31 -2.38
N LEU A 38 -4.23 5.46 -2.44
CA LEU A 38 -3.86 4.64 -3.60
C LEU A 38 -4.11 3.17 -3.25
N PRO A 39 -5.38 2.72 -3.25
CA PRO A 39 -5.71 1.35 -2.90
C PRO A 39 -5.05 0.38 -3.88
N ILE A 40 -4.48 -0.69 -3.34
CA ILE A 40 -3.90 -1.72 -4.19
C ILE A 40 -4.96 -2.52 -4.94
N ASN A 41 -4.56 -3.14 -6.03
CA ASN A 41 -5.39 -3.95 -6.91
C ASN A 41 -6.58 -3.18 -7.53
N GLN A 42 -6.56 -1.85 -7.44
CA GLN A 42 -7.55 -0.96 -8.03
C GLN A 42 -6.86 0.00 -8.99
N GLN A 43 -7.54 0.30 -10.09
CA GLN A 43 -7.03 1.27 -11.04
C GLN A 43 -6.99 2.65 -10.39
N GLY A 44 -5.79 3.21 -10.26
CA GLY A 44 -5.60 4.56 -9.77
C GLY A 44 -6.14 5.58 -10.77
N LYS A 45 -6.41 6.80 -10.29
CA LYS A 45 -6.80 7.92 -11.16
C LYS A 45 -5.75 8.07 -12.28
N ALA A 46 -6.22 8.28 -13.50
CA ALA A 46 -5.35 8.58 -14.63
C ALA A 46 -4.53 9.83 -14.28
N GLN A 47 -3.22 9.67 -14.07
CA GLN A 47 -2.33 10.82 -13.99
C GLN A 47 -2.05 11.27 -15.42
N ALA A 48 -2.35 12.53 -15.71
CA ALA A 48 -2.01 13.13 -16.98
C ALA A 48 -0.47 13.16 -17.11
N LEU A 49 0.06 12.34 -18.01
CA LEU A 49 1.47 12.38 -18.36
C LEU A 49 1.72 13.62 -19.22
N VAL A 50 2.80 14.35 -18.93
CA VAL A 50 3.27 15.44 -19.77
C VAL A 50 4.29 14.94 -20.79
N SER A 51 4.46 15.68 -21.89
CA SER A 51 5.53 15.39 -22.86
C SER A 51 6.90 15.51 -22.19
N GLY A 52 7.69 14.44 -22.25
CA GLY A 52 9.02 14.36 -21.64
C GLY A 52 9.05 13.57 -20.33
N ALA A 53 9.89 14.00 -19.38
CA ALA A 53 10.08 13.29 -18.12
C ALA A 53 8.91 13.53 -17.16
N ASN A 54 8.41 12.45 -16.57
CA ASN A 54 7.35 12.48 -15.56
C ASN A 54 7.89 11.95 -14.22
N ILE A 55 7.58 12.64 -13.13
CA ILE A 55 7.87 12.19 -11.76
C ILE A 55 6.55 11.82 -11.11
N LEU A 56 6.40 10.55 -10.75
CA LEU A 56 5.23 10.04 -10.03
C LEU A 56 5.64 9.81 -8.58
N THR A 57 5.11 10.64 -7.68
CA THR A 57 5.40 10.53 -6.25
C THR A 57 4.24 9.84 -5.54
N ALA A 58 4.56 8.84 -4.73
CA ALA A 58 3.64 8.20 -3.80
C ALA A 58 4.30 8.14 -2.42
N HIS A 59 3.49 8.23 -1.37
CA HIS A 59 3.92 8.00 0.00
C HIS A 59 3.41 6.63 0.47
N ALA A 60 4.13 6.04 1.41
CA ALA A 60 3.73 4.81 2.08
C ALA A 60 3.68 5.04 3.58
N TYR A 61 2.74 4.37 4.25
CA TYR A 61 2.56 4.45 5.70
C TYR A 61 2.22 3.08 6.30
N VAL A 62 2.52 2.92 7.59
CA VAL A 62 2.14 1.73 8.37
C VAL A 62 0.84 2.01 9.09
N GLN A 63 -0.12 1.11 8.99
CA GLN A 63 -1.40 1.18 9.69
C GLN A 63 -1.65 -0.09 10.51
N GLY A 64 -2.07 0.06 11.76
CA GLY A 64 -2.47 -1.06 12.61
C GLY A 64 -3.82 -1.63 12.19
N GLU A 65 -3.95 -2.96 12.22
CA GLU A 65 -5.23 -3.64 11.99
C GLU A 65 -6.22 -3.31 13.11
N PRO A 66 -7.54 -3.16 12.83
CA PRO A 66 -8.52 -2.73 13.83
C PRO A 66 -8.54 -3.61 15.08
N ASP A 67 -8.53 -4.94 14.90
CA ASP A 67 -8.53 -5.89 16.00
C ASP A 67 -7.20 -5.88 16.76
N ALA A 68 -6.07 -5.75 16.06
CA ALA A 68 -4.76 -5.67 16.70
C ALA A 68 -4.60 -4.42 17.56
N LEU A 69 -5.16 -3.29 17.12
CA LEU A 69 -5.22 -2.06 17.90
C LEU A 69 -6.13 -2.20 19.11
N LYS A 70 -7.34 -2.76 18.92
CA LYS A 70 -8.34 -2.96 19.99
C LYS A 70 -7.82 -3.88 21.10
N HIS A 71 -7.15 -4.96 20.72
CA HIS A 71 -6.66 -5.97 21.64
C HIS A 71 -5.19 -5.77 22.06
N LYS A 72 -4.52 -4.74 21.52
CA LYS A 72 -3.10 -4.44 21.76
C LYS A 72 -2.19 -5.63 21.41
N THR A 73 -2.48 -6.30 20.32
CA THR A 73 -1.78 -7.51 19.85
C THR A 73 -0.87 -7.25 18.65
N ILE A 74 -0.46 -6.01 18.42
CA ILE A 74 0.57 -5.70 17.42
C ILE A 74 1.89 -6.33 17.87
N GLU A 75 2.39 -7.28 17.10
CA GLU A 75 3.67 -7.94 17.39
C GLU A 75 4.83 -7.19 16.71
N ARG A 76 5.93 -7.06 17.45
CA ARG A 76 7.13 -6.39 16.96
C ARG A 76 8.02 -7.39 16.23
N GLY A 77 8.61 -6.93 15.13
CA GLY A 77 9.63 -7.66 14.41
C GLY A 77 9.99 -6.97 13.11
N PRO A 78 11.06 -7.41 12.43
CA PRO A 78 11.29 -7.03 11.05
C PRO A 78 10.08 -7.44 10.18
N PHE A 79 9.74 -6.58 9.23
CA PHE A 79 8.71 -6.85 8.24
C PHE A 79 9.10 -6.34 6.87
N SER A 80 8.47 -6.89 5.84
CA SER A 80 8.55 -6.40 4.47
C SER A 80 7.21 -6.57 3.77
N ALA A 81 6.96 -5.77 2.76
CA ALA A 81 5.84 -5.92 1.83
C ALA A 81 6.36 -5.59 0.43
N VAL A 82 5.73 -6.17 -0.60
CA VAL A 82 6.08 -5.91 -2.00
C VAL A 82 4.84 -5.49 -2.76
N ALA A 83 4.97 -4.39 -3.50
CA ALA A 83 3.98 -3.93 -4.45
C ALA A 83 4.60 -3.85 -5.86
N THR A 84 3.78 -4.14 -6.86
CA THR A 84 4.11 -3.98 -8.28
C THR A 84 3.43 -2.71 -8.78
N PHE A 85 4.21 -1.82 -9.38
CA PHE A 85 3.68 -0.65 -10.07
C PHE A 85 3.50 -0.95 -11.55
N SER A 86 2.30 -0.70 -12.08
CA SER A 86 1.96 -0.89 -13.49
C SER A 86 1.47 0.42 -14.11
N LEU A 87 2.04 0.76 -15.26
CA LEU A 87 1.65 1.91 -16.07
C LEU A 87 1.16 1.40 -17.43
N GLU A 88 -0.13 1.58 -17.66
CA GLU A 88 -0.78 1.29 -18.94
C GLU A 88 -0.69 2.53 -19.82
N TYR A 89 -0.41 2.32 -21.10
CA TYR A 89 -0.36 3.35 -22.14
C TYR A 89 -1.52 3.11 -23.11
N GLU A 90 -2.17 4.19 -23.55
CA GLU A 90 -3.12 4.18 -24.67
C GLU A 90 -2.41 4.37 -26.01
#